data_AF-A0A2K2TR00-F1
#
_entry.id   AF-A0A2K2TR00-F1
#
_cell.length_a   1.000
_cell.length_b   1.000
_cell.length_c   1.000
_cell.angle_alpha   90.00
_cell.angle_beta   90.00
_cell.angle_gamma   90.00
#
_symmetry.space_group_name_H-M   'P 1'
#
loop_
_entity.id
_entity.type
_entity.pdbx_description
1 polymer ?
#
loop_
_entity_poly.entity_id
_entity_poly.type
_entity_poly.pdbx_seq_one_letter_code
_entity_poly.pdbx_strand_id
1 'polypeptide(L)'
;MGIGIVKTTCGSMKGIELKGKYEGITEFRGIPYAAPPVGDLRWAPPADPKSWDGVRVMDTYGPMCIQKLKYDNIEGSLISDEDYYYVPYPEMSEDCLYINICTGAREAGENRPVYMWYHGGGLTNGYSYEVEFNPEEMAKKGAIVVQVGQRLNLFGYFSLPQLTDEQGQSGNYGLMDQIKALDWVYNNIKAFGGDPNNITVGGQSGGSHRAMAIAGSPMSKGRVRRVICQSWFLWFMKYAPLREAEDHGREYLERIGIDPDLSLEELRKIDANRLFSNDVERNQLPGDMCCDGLYLPYPTIRENLERFASNVDFLGGTNLGEGNVFNAREDSLYFISHYGNSSNLGFEAKNKIENADDFYCHFKNLLGDLYDKYDFSNLIKVTDENAWFTARKLATLGLCGRGKTGLSKSVMMHRLFGRFIREHHPEDNVYTYFWTHLEPVRPEDYGTRRDPMRLLAWHSSELWYTFASMREGVPPTRPWREVDYRIADMLCSYWVNFMKNGDPNGEGLPYWPSAGDNYGYMELAEDAKGHEGVDSGLDALMYEFACREYEISY
;
A
#
# COMPACT_ATOMS: atom_id res chain seq x y z
N MET A 1 27.20 -18.22 -6.03
CA MET A 1 27.81 -17.59 -4.84
C MET A 1 27.26 -16.19 -4.72
N GLY A 2 26.27 -16.06 -3.85
CA GLY A 2 25.75 -14.78 -3.38
C GLY A 2 26.71 -14.10 -2.41
N ILE A 3 26.30 -12.94 -1.89
CA ILE A 3 27.10 -12.16 -0.94
C ILE A 3 27.41 -12.97 0.33
N GLY A 4 28.65 -12.87 0.80
CA GLY A 4 29.15 -13.57 1.98
C GLY A 4 28.73 -12.93 3.30
N ILE A 5 29.68 -12.84 4.25
CA ILE A 5 29.45 -12.15 5.53
C ILE A 5 29.38 -10.64 5.26
N VAL A 6 28.33 -10.00 5.76
CA VAL A 6 28.10 -8.56 5.67
C VAL A 6 28.36 -7.92 7.04
N LYS A 7 29.05 -6.78 7.05
CA LYS A 7 29.31 -6.01 8.27
C LYS A 7 28.47 -4.73 8.25
N THR A 8 27.64 -4.53 9.27
CA THR A 8 26.81 -3.34 9.45
C THR A 8 27.30 -2.53 10.65
N THR A 9 26.63 -1.41 10.96
CA THR A 9 26.86 -0.61 12.17
C THR A 9 26.56 -1.37 13.46
N CYS A 10 25.67 -2.37 13.43
CA CYS A 10 25.24 -3.13 14.61
C CYS A 10 26.05 -4.42 14.83
N GLY A 11 26.65 -4.99 13.78
CA GLY A 11 27.45 -6.21 13.89
C GLY A 11 27.69 -6.90 12.56
N SER A 12 28.37 -8.04 12.58
CA SER A 12 28.55 -8.87 11.38
C SER A 12 27.44 -9.91 11.28
N MET A 13 26.99 -10.18 10.06
CA MET A 13 25.89 -11.11 9.80
C MET A 13 26.10 -11.94 8.55
N LYS A 14 25.48 -13.12 8.52
CA LYS A 14 25.45 -14.04 7.38
C LYS A 14 24.01 -14.38 7.04
N GLY A 15 23.63 -14.23 5.78
CA GLY A 15 22.33 -14.62 5.25
C GLY A 15 22.28 -16.07 4.76
N ILE A 16 21.14 -16.47 4.22
CA ILE A 16 20.87 -17.76 3.57
C ILE A 16 21.08 -17.59 2.06
N GLU A 17 21.97 -18.37 1.45
CA GLU A 17 22.02 -18.49 -0.01
C GLU A 17 20.89 -19.42 -0.48
N LEU A 18 20.06 -18.92 -1.39
CA LEU A 18 18.93 -19.65 -1.94
C LEU A 18 19.38 -20.70 -2.96
N LYS A 19 18.50 -21.67 -3.24
CA LYS A 19 18.77 -22.82 -4.12
C LYS A 19 17.85 -22.82 -5.33
N GLY A 20 18.15 -23.67 -6.32
CA GLY A 20 17.30 -23.86 -7.49
C GLY A 20 17.26 -22.62 -8.39
N LYS A 21 16.07 -22.16 -8.77
CA LYS A 21 15.91 -21.02 -9.71
C LYS A 21 16.44 -19.68 -9.18
N TYR A 22 16.79 -19.61 -7.89
CA TYR A 22 17.33 -18.44 -7.20
C TYR A 22 18.76 -18.65 -6.68
N GLU A 23 19.51 -19.61 -7.24
CA GLU A 23 20.93 -19.77 -6.91
C GLU A 23 21.70 -18.46 -7.11
N GLY A 24 22.47 -18.05 -6.10
CA GLY A 24 23.20 -16.78 -6.06
C GLY A 24 22.43 -15.59 -5.48
N ILE A 25 21.17 -15.78 -5.06
CA ILE A 25 20.43 -14.82 -4.24
C ILE A 25 20.68 -15.13 -2.76
N THR A 26 20.90 -14.08 -1.96
CA THR A 26 21.06 -14.19 -0.49
C THR A 26 19.93 -13.46 0.21
N GLU A 27 19.31 -14.11 1.19
CA GLU A 27 18.29 -13.52 2.05
C GLU A 27 18.78 -13.40 3.50
N PHE A 28 18.54 -12.25 4.12
CA PHE A 28 18.80 -11.97 5.53
C PHE A 28 17.46 -11.68 6.20
N ARG A 29 17.11 -12.45 7.23
CA ARG A 29 15.81 -12.39 7.90
C ARG A 29 15.98 -11.93 9.35
N GLY A 30 15.06 -11.08 9.82
CA GLY A 30 15.00 -10.68 11.23
C GLY A 30 16.16 -9.78 11.68
N ILE A 31 16.60 -8.84 10.85
CA ILE A 31 17.63 -7.87 11.24
C ILE A 31 16.98 -6.78 12.10
N PRO A 32 17.41 -6.57 13.36
CA PRO A 32 16.88 -5.49 14.19
C PRO A 32 17.39 -4.14 13.69
N TYR A 33 16.49 -3.24 13.32
CA TYR A 33 16.83 -1.87 12.93
C TYR A 33 16.59 -0.85 14.06
N ALA A 34 15.86 -1.25 15.10
CA ALA A 34 15.58 -0.47 16.30
C ALA A 34 15.56 -1.38 17.54
N ALA A 35 15.64 -0.79 18.73
CA ALA A 35 15.40 -1.52 19.98
C ALA A 35 13.92 -1.97 20.07
N PRO A 36 13.62 -3.09 20.76
CA PRO A 36 12.25 -3.53 20.99
C PRO A 36 11.41 -2.44 21.70
N PRO A 37 10.28 -2.00 21.14
CA PRO A 37 9.45 -0.93 21.70
C PRO A 37 8.54 -1.44 22.83
N VAL A 38 9.14 -2.09 23.82
CA VAL A 38 8.47 -2.74 24.96
C VAL A 38 8.69 -1.99 26.27
N GLY A 39 7.80 -2.18 27.24
CA GLY A 39 7.89 -1.54 28.55
C GLY A 39 7.96 -0.02 28.42
N ASP A 40 9.03 0.60 28.93
CA ASP A 40 9.25 2.05 28.87
C ASP A 40 9.35 2.59 27.44
N LEU A 41 9.67 1.74 26.46
CA LEU A 41 9.74 2.12 25.04
C LEU A 41 8.40 1.98 24.31
N ARG A 42 7.35 1.48 24.97
CA ARG A 42 5.99 1.51 24.40
C ARG A 42 5.56 2.97 24.24
N TRP A 43 5.17 3.32 23.00
CA TRP A 43 4.87 4.70 22.59
C TRP A 43 6.04 5.69 22.81
N ALA A 44 7.28 5.23 22.64
CA ALA A 44 8.45 6.10 22.50
C ALA A 44 8.92 6.14 21.03
N PRO A 45 9.63 7.19 20.60
CA PRO A 45 10.39 7.17 19.35
C PRO A 45 11.34 5.96 19.30
N PRO A 46 11.55 5.33 18.12
CA PRO A 46 12.37 4.13 18.02
C PRO A 46 13.84 4.41 18.38
N ALA A 47 14.35 3.69 19.38
CA ALA A 47 15.73 3.79 19.84
C ALA A 47 16.67 2.90 19.00
N ASP A 48 17.99 3.17 19.08
CA ASP A 48 19.00 2.34 18.41
C ASP A 48 18.98 0.88 18.89
N PRO A 49 19.13 -0.10 17.99
CA PRO A 49 19.24 -1.50 18.38
C PRO A 49 20.58 -1.74 19.09
N LYS A 50 20.62 -2.76 19.97
CA LYS A 50 21.88 -3.20 20.57
C LYS A 50 22.81 -3.78 19.51
N SER A 51 24.09 -3.43 19.56
CA SER A 51 25.12 -4.10 18.77
C SER A 51 25.42 -5.50 19.32
N TRP A 52 26.03 -6.33 18.49
CA TRP A 52 26.51 -7.66 18.88
C TRP A 52 27.92 -7.92 18.37
N ASP A 53 28.64 -8.78 19.11
CA ASP A 53 29.96 -9.27 18.71
C ASP A 53 29.84 -10.54 17.85
N GLY A 54 30.85 -10.77 17.02
CA GLY A 54 30.92 -11.94 16.15
C GLY A 54 29.96 -11.87 14.94
N VAL A 55 29.68 -13.04 14.36
CA VAL A 55 28.84 -13.19 13.17
C VAL A 55 27.52 -13.84 13.57
N ARG A 56 26.40 -13.14 13.35
CA ARG A 56 25.05 -13.68 13.57
C ARG A 56 24.47 -14.24 12.28
N VAL A 57 23.86 -15.41 12.33
CA VAL A 57 23.11 -15.96 11.20
C VAL A 57 21.70 -15.34 11.19
N MET A 58 21.29 -14.80 10.05
CA MET A 58 20.01 -14.10 9.85
C MET A 58 19.08 -14.96 9.00
N ASP A 59 18.63 -16.09 9.55
CA ASP A 59 17.87 -17.13 8.84
C ASP A 59 16.39 -17.24 9.25
N THR A 60 15.97 -16.42 10.23
CA THR A 60 14.65 -16.49 10.85
C THR A 60 13.97 -15.12 10.81
N TYR A 61 12.73 -15.06 10.36
CA TYR A 61 11.95 -13.83 10.38
C TYR A 61 11.64 -13.40 11.82
N GLY A 62 11.59 -12.08 12.06
CA GLY A 62 11.13 -11.53 13.33
C GLY A 62 9.60 -11.68 13.51
N PRO A 63 9.09 -11.54 14.74
CA PRO A 63 7.66 -11.54 15.02
C PRO A 63 6.93 -10.42 14.24
N MET A 64 5.67 -10.65 13.90
CA MET A 64 4.80 -9.56 13.43
C MET A 64 4.30 -8.72 14.61
N CYS A 65 3.95 -7.46 14.35
CA CYS A 65 3.47 -6.58 15.41
C CYS A 65 2.09 -6.99 15.94
N ILE A 66 1.81 -6.69 17.21
CA ILE A 66 0.50 -6.92 17.84
C ILE A 66 -0.62 -6.29 16.99
N GLN A 67 -1.59 -7.12 16.64
CA GLN A 67 -2.69 -6.74 15.76
C GLN A 67 -3.83 -7.76 15.89
N LYS A 68 -5.00 -7.39 15.37
CA LYS A 68 -6.05 -8.36 15.08
C LYS A 68 -5.69 -9.03 13.77
N LEU A 69 -5.32 -10.31 13.83
CA LEU A 69 -5.37 -11.15 12.63
C LEU A 69 -6.83 -11.21 12.23
N LYS A 70 -7.10 -10.71 11.03
CA LYS A 70 -8.40 -10.93 10.45
C LYS A 70 -8.40 -12.34 9.94
N TYR A 71 -9.52 -13.01 10.21
CA TYR A 71 -10.06 -14.18 9.53
C TYR A 71 -10.15 -15.46 10.37
N ASP A 72 -10.80 -15.38 11.54
CA ASP A 72 -11.47 -16.57 12.07
C ASP A 72 -12.62 -16.94 11.12
N ASN A 73 -12.33 -17.76 10.10
CA ASN A 73 -13.27 -18.49 9.24
C ASN A 73 -14.63 -17.82 9.04
N ILE A 74 -14.67 -16.59 8.51
CA ILE A 74 -15.95 -15.98 8.14
C ILE A 74 -16.44 -16.73 6.90
N GLU A 75 -17.48 -17.55 7.09
CA GLU A 75 -18.18 -18.23 6.02
C GLU A 75 -18.62 -17.19 4.97
N GLY A 76 -18.09 -17.30 3.75
CA GLY A 76 -18.38 -16.38 2.65
C GLY A 76 -17.44 -15.17 2.49
N SER A 77 -16.24 -15.17 3.08
CA SER A 77 -15.18 -14.21 2.75
C SER A 77 -14.83 -14.24 1.26
N LEU A 78 -14.67 -13.04 0.67
CA LEU A 78 -14.35 -12.85 -0.75
C LEU A 78 -12.96 -13.36 -1.13
N ILE A 79 -12.03 -13.42 -0.17
CA ILE A 79 -10.62 -13.77 -0.34
C ILE A 79 -10.25 -14.75 0.77
N SER A 80 -9.31 -15.66 0.50
CA SER A 80 -8.83 -16.64 1.48
C SER A 80 -7.73 -16.02 2.33
N ASP A 81 -7.65 -16.39 3.60
CA ASP A 81 -6.54 -16.01 4.49
C ASP A 81 -5.22 -16.42 3.89
N GLU A 82 -5.20 -17.59 3.26
CA GLU A 82 -4.03 -18.17 2.62
C GLU A 82 -3.51 -17.31 1.46
N ASP A 83 -4.35 -16.41 0.91
CA ASP A 83 -3.92 -15.43 -0.09
C ASP A 83 -3.01 -14.34 0.54
N TYR A 84 -3.07 -14.11 1.85
CA TYR A 84 -2.24 -13.09 2.55
C TYR A 84 -1.28 -13.69 3.58
N TYR A 85 -1.78 -14.64 4.35
CA TYR A 85 -1.18 -15.12 5.59
C TYR A 85 -0.59 -16.52 5.44
N TYR A 86 0.54 -16.75 6.11
CA TYR A 86 0.97 -18.13 6.38
C TYR A 86 0.04 -18.78 7.39
N VAL A 87 -0.21 -20.08 7.21
CA VAL A 87 -0.95 -20.92 8.17
C VAL A 87 -0.02 -22.07 8.59
N PRO A 88 0.32 -22.21 9.89
CA PRO A 88 -0.06 -21.34 11.01
C PRO A 88 0.54 -19.93 10.92
N TYR A 89 -0.12 -18.96 11.55
CA TYR A 89 0.31 -17.56 11.55
C TYR A 89 1.66 -17.37 12.26
N PRO A 90 2.46 -16.36 11.86
CA PRO A 90 3.68 -15.99 12.58
C PRO A 90 3.43 -15.59 14.04
N GLU A 91 4.48 -15.60 14.86
CA GLU A 91 4.42 -15.09 16.22
C GLU A 91 4.08 -13.58 16.24
N MET A 92 3.22 -13.15 17.16
CA MET A 92 2.91 -11.74 17.42
C MET A 92 3.67 -11.24 18.66
N SER A 93 4.32 -10.09 18.54
CA SER A 93 5.01 -9.43 19.67
C SER A 93 5.03 -7.91 19.49
N GLU A 94 5.21 -7.18 20.59
CA GLU A 94 5.61 -5.77 20.52
C GLU A 94 7.08 -5.63 20.10
N ASP A 95 7.92 -6.64 20.37
CA ASP A 95 9.26 -6.76 19.79
C ASP A 95 9.13 -7.19 18.31
N CYS A 96 8.87 -6.21 17.43
CA CYS A 96 8.56 -6.45 16.02
C CYS A 96 9.32 -5.52 15.05
N LEU A 97 10.28 -4.73 15.51
CA LEU A 97 11.02 -3.75 14.69
C LEU A 97 12.21 -4.39 13.95
N TYR A 98 11.87 -5.23 12.97
CA TYR A 98 12.82 -5.98 12.15
C TYR A 98 12.68 -5.67 10.66
N ILE A 99 13.79 -5.74 9.93
CA ILE A 99 13.80 -5.75 8.46
C ILE A 99 14.31 -7.09 7.93
N ASN A 100 13.90 -7.43 6.72
CA ASN A 100 14.47 -8.53 5.93
C ASN A 100 15.06 -7.97 4.63
N ILE A 101 16.18 -8.52 4.18
CA ILE A 101 16.90 -8.04 2.98
C ILE A 101 17.12 -9.22 2.04
N CYS A 102 16.66 -9.09 0.79
CA CYS A 102 16.93 -10.04 -0.27
C CYS A 102 17.75 -9.36 -1.37
N THR A 103 18.91 -9.93 -1.71
CA THR A 103 19.85 -9.34 -2.66
C THR A 103 20.47 -10.38 -3.58
N GLY A 104 20.61 -10.02 -4.87
CA GLY A 104 21.38 -10.78 -5.84
C GLY A 104 22.83 -10.28 -5.99
N ALA A 105 23.30 -9.42 -5.09
CA ALA A 105 24.69 -8.96 -5.08
C ALA A 105 25.63 -10.10 -4.67
N ARG A 106 26.86 -10.06 -5.21
CA ARG A 106 27.97 -10.95 -4.87
C ARG A 106 28.95 -10.25 -3.93
N GLU A 107 29.06 -8.93 -4.02
CA GLU A 107 29.91 -8.12 -3.17
C GLU A 107 29.29 -6.75 -2.83
N ALA A 108 29.92 -6.06 -1.87
CA ALA A 108 29.52 -4.71 -1.49
C ALA A 108 29.85 -3.70 -2.62
N GLY A 109 29.02 -2.66 -2.76
CA GLY A 109 29.28 -1.57 -3.70
C GLY A 109 28.88 -1.81 -5.16
N GLU A 110 28.09 -2.84 -5.46
CA GLU A 110 27.48 -3.05 -6.78
C GLU A 110 26.45 -1.96 -7.19
N ASN A 111 26.06 -1.09 -6.24
CA ASN A 111 25.14 0.04 -6.43
C ASN A 111 23.79 -0.35 -7.03
N ARG A 112 23.22 -1.46 -6.55
CA ARG A 112 21.88 -1.92 -6.95
C ARG A 112 20.79 -1.00 -6.40
N PRO A 113 19.69 -0.77 -7.13
CA PRO A 113 18.56 0.00 -6.60
C PRO A 113 17.96 -0.72 -5.39
N VAL A 114 17.52 0.06 -4.40
CA VAL A 114 17.00 -0.46 -3.15
C VAL A 114 15.50 -0.20 -3.09
N TYR A 115 14.70 -1.23 -2.84
CA TYR A 115 13.27 -1.13 -2.68
C TYR A 115 12.87 -1.42 -1.23
N MET A 116 12.50 -0.37 -0.50
CA MET A 116 11.94 -0.48 0.84
C MET A 116 10.42 -0.70 0.74
N TRP A 117 9.98 -1.92 1.05
CA TRP A 117 8.60 -2.39 0.97
C TRP A 117 7.85 -2.27 2.28
N TYR A 118 6.63 -1.72 2.20
CA TYR A 118 5.67 -1.63 3.30
C TYR A 118 4.37 -2.36 2.94
N HIS A 119 4.00 -3.33 3.78
CA HIS A 119 2.78 -4.12 3.62
C HIS A 119 1.49 -3.29 3.75
N GLY A 120 0.36 -3.88 3.35
CA GLY A 120 -0.97 -3.29 3.40
C GLY A 120 -1.57 -3.19 4.81
N GLY A 121 -2.88 -3.41 4.90
CA GLY A 121 -3.60 -3.50 6.18
C GLY A 121 -3.99 -2.18 6.84
N GLY A 122 -3.92 -1.09 6.05
CA GLY A 122 -4.40 0.25 6.42
C GLY A 122 -3.98 0.69 7.82
N LEU A 123 -2.67 0.57 8.08
CA LEU A 123 -1.96 0.96 9.31
C LEU A 123 -2.26 0.12 10.55
N THR A 124 -3.22 -0.80 10.49
CA THR A 124 -3.72 -1.54 11.67
C THR A 124 -3.29 -3.00 11.74
N ASN A 125 -3.00 -3.63 10.60
CA ASN A 125 -2.62 -5.04 10.50
C ASN A 125 -1.69 -5.30 9.29
N GLY A 126 -1.29 -6.56 9.12
CA GLY A 126 -0.33 -7.08 8.14
C GLY A 126 1.09 -7.24 8.70
N TYR A 127 2.00 -7.79 7.90
CA TYR A 127 3.41 -8.00 8.28
C TYR A 127 4.37 -8.00 7.09
N SER A 128 5.68 -7.91 7.35
CA SER A 128 6.67 -7.57 6.34
C SER A 128 7.04 -8.69 5.36
N TYR A 129 6.50 -9.90 5.52
CA TYR A 129 6.83 -11.07 4.70
C TYR A 129 5.58 -11.89 4.33
N GLU A 130 4.45 -11.23 4.03
CA GLU A 130 3.23 -11.90 3.54
C GLU A 130 3.47 -12.64 2.22
N VAL A 131 2.61 -13.62 1.96
CA VAL A 131 2.83 -14.66 0.93
C VAL A 131 2.89 -14.08 -0.50
N GLU A 132 2.14 -13.00 -0.73
CA GLU A 132 1.92 -12.35 -2.03
C GLU A 132 3.06 -11.43 -2.48
N PHE A 133 4.07 -11.13 -1.64
CA PHE A 133 5.25 -10.32 -2.02
C PHE A 133 6.58 -11.00 -1.71
N ASN A 134 6.87 -12.07 -2.45
CA ASN A 134 8.17 -12.73 -2.41
C ASN A 134 9.24 -11.87 -3.12
N PRO A 135 10.34 -11.49 -2.44
CA PRO A 135 11.35 -10.58 -2.98
C PRO A 135 12.33 -11.23 -3.97
N GLU A 136 12.31 -12.55 -4.14
CA GLU A 136 13.37 -13.32 -4.81
C GLU A 136 13.50 -12.99 -6.30
N GLU A 137 12.38 -12.85 -7.04
CA GLU A 137 12.42 -12.50 -8.47
C GLU A 137 12.88 -11.06 -8.71
N MET A 138 12.46 -10.11 -7.87
CA MET A 138 12.95 -8.73 -7.93
C MET A 138 14.47 -8.68 -7.67
N ALA A 139 14.95 -9.44 -6.69
CA ALA A 139 16.37 -9.54 -6.38
C ALA A 139 17.17 -10.14 -7.54
N LYS A 140 16.63 -11.18 -8.18
CA LYS A 140 17.19 -11.80 -9.39
C LYS A 140 17.24 -10.84 -10.58
N LYS A 141 16.24 -9.97 -10.75
CA LYS A 141 16.21 -8.91 -11.77
C LYS A 141 17.07 -7.70 -11.42
N GLY A 142 17.70 -7.68 -10.25
CA GLY A 142 18.77 -6.76 -9.89
C GLY A 142 18.46 -5.74 -8.82
N ALA A 143 17.27 -5.76 -8.22
CA ALA A 143 16.95 -4.92 -7.07
C ALA A 143 17.50 -5.51 -5.76
N ILE A 144 17.57 -4.69 -4.71
CA ILE A 144 17.63 -5.17 -3.33
C ILE A 144 16.29 -4.86 -2.70
N VAL A 145 15.59 -5.87 -2.21
CA VAL A 145 14.30 -5.67 -1.55
C VAL A 145 14.52 -5.68 -0.04
N VAL A 146 14.06 -4.63 0.63
CA VAL A 146 14.06 -4.47 2.08
C VAL A 146 12.62 -4.48 2.56
N GLN A 147 12.21 -5.57 3.18
CA GLN A 147 10.89 -5.73 3.79
C GLN A 147 10.90 -5.18 5.21
N VAL A 148 10.03 -4.22 5.52
CA VAL A 148 10.05 -3.50 6.81
C VAL A 148 8.87 -3.89 7.69
N GLY A 149 9.15 -4.34 8.93
CA GLY A 149 8.15 -4.44 10.00
C GLY A 149 8.13 -3.16 10.83
N GLN A 150 6.96 -2.66 11.19
CA GLN A 150 6.78 -1.41 11.94
C GLN A 150 5.56 -1.50 12.85
N ARG A 151 5.52 -0.72 13.94
CA ARG A 151 4.34 -0.66 14.81
C ARG A 151 3.09 -0.27 14.04
N LEU A 152 1.96 -0.85 14.46
CA LEU A 152 0.65 -0.73 13.84
C LEU A 152 -0.37 -0.25 14.87
N ASN A 153 -1.57 0.16 14.42
CA ASN A 153 -2.72 0.51 15.27
C ASN A 153 -2.31 1.44 16.44
N LEU A 154 -2.88 1.26 17.64
CA LEU A 154 -2.56 2.08 18.80
C LEU A 154 -1.11 1.91 19.26
N PHE A 155 -0.41 0.82 18.93
CA PHE A 155 1.02 0.73 19.23
C PHE A 155 1.85 1.68 18.36
N GLY A 156 1.41 1.95 17.13
CA GLY A 156 2.11 2.80 16.17
C GLY A 156 1.58 4.23 16.07
N TYR A 157 0.35 4.50 16.48
CA TYR A 157 -0.33 5.76 16.14
C TYR A 157 -1.16 6.37 17.27
N PHE A 158 -0.95 5.92 18.50
CA PHE A 158 -1.67 6.46 19.66
C PHE A 158 -1.13 7.83 20.07
N SER A 159 -2.03 8.78 20.29
CA SER A 159 -1.72 10.13 20.74
C SER A 159 -2.41 10.40 22.07
N LEU A 160 -1.69 11.01 23.01
CA LEU A 160 -2.21 11.45 24.30
C LEU A 160 -1.47 12.71 24.74
N PRO A 161 -2.13 13.63 25.48
CA PRO A 161 -1.46 14.80 26.05
C PRO A 161 -0.27 14.41 26.92
N GLN A 162 -0.37 13.34 27.73
CA GLN A 162 0.73 12.87 28.57
C GLN A 162 1.96 12.45 27.76
N LEU A 163 1.77 11.87 26.58
CA LEU A 163 2.87 11.52 25.66
C LEU A 163 3.50 12.80 25.10
N THR A 164 2.69 13.76 24.67
CA THR A 164 3.16 15.07 24.19
C THR A 164 3.96 15.81 25.28
N ASP A 165 3.53 15.77 26.53
CA ASP A 165 4.24 16.38 27.67
C ASP A 165 5.60 15.72 27.93
N GLU A 166 5.72 14.40 27.75
CA GLU A 166 6.97 13.64 27.98
C GLU A 166 8.03 13.93 26.92
N GLN A 167 7.64 13.97 25.65
CA GLN A 167 8.57 13.92 24.52
C GLN A 167 8.41 15.07 23.51
N GLY A 168 7.52 16.02 23.76
CA GLY A 168 7.25 17.19 22.92
C GLY A 168 6.28 16.97 21.75
N GLN A 169 5.80 15.74 21.55
CA GLN A 169 4.91 15.31 20.46
C GLN A 169 4.24 13.98 20.83
N SER A 170 3.19 13.55 20.14
CA SER A 170 2.64 12.19 20.28
C SER A 170 2.06 11.66 18.97
N GLY A 171 1.77 10.36 18.90
CA GLY A 171 1.37 9.70 17.66
C GLY A 171 2.53 9.47 16.70
N ASN A 172 2.20 9.02 15.49
CA ASN A 172 3.13 8.80 14.37
C ASN A 172 4.34 7.88 14.64
N TYR A 173 4.38 7.12 15.73
CA TYR A 173 5.47 6.19 16.04
C TYR A 173 5.75 5.18 14.92
N GLY A 174 4.71 4.69 14.24
CA GLY A 174 4.86 3.83 13.07
C GLY A 174 5.52 4.54 11.89
N LEU A 175 5.36 5.86 11.72
CA LEU A 175 6.11 6.66 10.74
C LEU A 175 7.56 6.87 11.20
N MET A 176 7.78 7.11 12.48
CA MET A 176 9.13 7.19 13.06
C MET A 176 9.90 5.87 12.87
N ASP A 177 9.23 4.74 13.05
CA ASP A 177 9.76 3.39 12.78
C ASP A 177 10.22 3.24 11.33
N GLN A 178 9.41 3.72 10.38
CA GLN A 178 9.76 3.69 8.95
C GLN A 178 10.97 4.57 8.64
N ILE A 179 11.05 5.76 9.23
CA ILE A 179 12.19 6.68 9.07
C ILE A 179 13.45 6.09 9.72
N LYS A 180 13.32 5.43 10.87
CA LYS A 180 14.43 4.72 11.51
C LYS A 180 14.95 3.56 10.65
N ALA A 181 14.05 2.81 10.02
CA ALA A 181 14.44 1.79 9.04
C ALA A 181 15.13 2.42 7.83
N LEU A 182 14.68 3.58 7.34
CA LEU A 182 15.34 4.33 6.26
C LEU A 182 16.73 4.81 6.68
N ASP A 183 16.91 5.31 7.91
CA ASP A 183 18.23 5.66 8.46
C ASP A 183 19.15 4.44 8.47
N TRP A 184 18.64 3.29 8.93
CA TRP A 184 19.41 2.05 8.98
C TRP A 184 19.84 1.62 7.57
N VAL A 185 18.89 1.60 6.62
CA VAL A 185 19.15 1.22 5.22
C VAL A 185 20.17 2.16 4.59
N TYR A 186 19.98 3.47 4.71
CA TYR A 186 20.90 4.47 4.16
C TYR A 186 22.34 4.27 4.66
N ASN A 187 22.50 3.93 5.95
CA ASN A 187 23.82 3.75 6.55
C ASN A 187 24.48 2.39 6.26
N ASN A 188 23.70 1.36 5.88
CA ASN A 188 24.19 -0.03 5.82
C ASN A 188 24.07 -0.70 4.45
N ILE A 189 23.16 -0.25 3.57
CA ILE A 189 22.76 -1.02 2.38
C ILE A 189 23.89 -1.21 1.36
N LYS A 190 24.91 -0.34 1.37
CA LYS A 190 26.13 -0.50 0.57
C LYS A 190 26.85 -1.82 0.86
N ALA A 191 26.83 -2.26 2.12
CA ALA A 191 27.42 -3.53 2.52
C ALA A 191 26.67 -4.75 1.96
N PHE A 192 25.41 -4.57 1.54
CA PHE A 192 24.57 -5.57 0.86
C PHE A 192 24.61 -5.44 -0.67
N GLY A 193 25.43 -4.52 -1.21
CA GLY A 193 25.55 -4.24 -2.64
C GLY A 193 24.60 -3.15 -3.16
N GLY A 194 23.85 -2.47 -2.28
CA GLY A 194 22.87 -1.45 -2.66
C GLY A 194 23.44 -0.06 -2.78
N ASP A 195 22.74 0.81 -3.50
CA ASP A 195 23.03 2.23 -3.60
C ASP A 195 22.16 3.04 -2.62
N PRO A 196 22.75 3.67 -1.59
CA PRO A 196 22.00 4.50 -0.64
C PRO A 196 21.41 5.78 -1.27
N ASN A 197 21.84 6.17 -2.48
CA ASN A 197 21.27 7.31 -3.21
C ASN A 197 20.15 6.90 -4.18
N ASN A 198 19.87 5.60 -4.29
CA ASN A 198 18.85 5.06 -5.19
C ASN A 198 17.83 4.20 -4.42
N ILE A 199 17.21 4.83 -3.42
CA ILE A 199 16.19 4.20 -2.57
C ILE A 199 14.81 4.53 -3.10
N THR A 200 14.05 3.48 -3.43
CA THR A 200 12.63 3.51 -3.72
C THR A 200 11.88 3.09 -2.46
N VAL A 201 10.95 3.90 -1.96
CA VAL A 201 9.98 3.46 -0.94
C VAL A 201 8.69 3.06 -1.63
N GLY A 202 8.02 2.00 -1.17
CA GLY A 202 6.73 1.66 -1.74
C GLY A 202 5.93 0.67 -0.94
N GLY A 203 4.67 0.55 -1.30
CA GLY A 203 3.74 -0.28 -0.57
C GLY A 203 2.39 -0.36 -1.24
N GLN A 204 1.54 -1.21 -0.68
CA GLN A 204 0.16 -1.41 -1.13
C GLN A 204 -0.82 -0.89 -0.09
N SER A 205 -1.94 -0.28 -0.48
CA SER A 205 -2.97 0.20 0.46
C SER A 205 -2.40 1.13 1.53
N GLY A 206 -2.52 0.77 2.81
CA GLY A 206 -1.84 1.46 3.92
C GLY A 206 -0.32 1.56 3.75
N GLY A 207 0.32 0.61 3.07
CA GLY A 207 1.72 0.68 2.67
C GLY A 207 2.01 1.80 1.66
N SER A 208 1.08 2.09 0.73
CA SER A 208 1.19 3.26 -0.15
C SER A 208 1.05 4.56 0.64
N HIS A 209 0.15 4.58 1.63
CA HIS A 209 0.04 5.73 2.55
C HIS A 209 1.36 6.00 3.29
N ARG A 210 1.96 4.93 3.82
CA ARG A 210 3.28 4.95 4.46
C ARG A 210 4.36 5.50 3.52
N ALA A 211 4.46 4.98 2.30
CA ALA A 211 5.43 5.45 1.32
C ALA A 211 5.29 6.95 0.99
N MET A 212 4.05 7.43 0.82
CA MET A 212 3.75 8.85 0.58
C MET A 212 4.07 9.72 1.79
N ALA A 213 3.78 9.25 3.01
CA ALA A 213 4.10 9.96 4.24
C ALA A 213 5.61 10.09 4.46
N ILE A 214 6.38 9.04 4.18
CA ILE A 214 7.85 9.10 4.24
C ILE A 214 8.38 10.10 3.20
N ALA A 215 7.92 10.03 1.95
CA ALA A 215 8.37 10.93 0.89
C ALA A 215 7.99 12.40 1.16
N GLY A 216 6.84 12.63 1.78
CA GLY A 216 6.36 13.95 2.20
C GLY A 216 6.93 14.44 3.55
N SER A 217 7.77 13.66 4.23
CA SER A 217 8.32 14.06 5.52
C SER A 217 9.62 14.86 5.36
N PRO A 218 9.80 16.02 6.04
CA PRO A 218 11.08 16.73 6.04
C PRO A 218 12.23 15.85 6.57
N MET A 219 11.91 14.87 7.41
CA MET A 219 12.89 13.96 7.99
C MET A 219 13.53 13.04 6.94
N SER A 220 12.82 12.69 5.85
CA SER A 220 13.32 11.78 4.81
C SER A 220 13.95 12.50 3.62
N LYS A 221 13.97 13.84 3.63
CA LYS A 221 14.38 14.67 2.50
C LYS A 221 15.77 14.28 1.97
N GLY A 222 15.87 14.07 0.67
CA GLY A 222 17.10 13.71 -0.03
C GLY A 222 17.52 12.24 0.10
N ARG A 223 16.72 11.39 0.77
CA ARG A 223 17.03 9.95 0.99
C ARG A 223 16.06 9.02 0.30
N VAL A 224 14.94 9.54 -0.20
CA VAL A 224 14.00 8.83 -1.07
C VAL A 224 14.20 9.36 -2.48
N ARG A 225 14.51 8.47 -3.44
CA ARG A 225 14.63 8.81 -4.86
C ARG A 225 13.34 8.52 -5.62
N ARG A 226 12.56 7.51 -5.20
CA ARG A 226 11.31 7.12 -5.88
C ARG A 226 10.26 6.58 -4.92
N VAL A 227 9.00 6.62 -5.37
CA VAL A 227 7.83 6.14 -4.65
C VAL A 227 7.03 5.19 -5.54
N ILE A 228 6.64 4.02 -5.01
CA ILE A 228 5.71 3.08 -5.63
C ILE A 228 4.45 2.94 -4.76
N CYS A 229 3.28 3.22 -5.32
CA CYS A 229 1.99 3.20 -4.62
C CYS A 229 0.99 2.27 -5.31
N GLN A 230 0.67 1.14 -4.67
CA GLN A 230 -0.18 0.10 -5.24
C GLN A 230 -1.58 0.09 -4.60
N SER A 231 -2.62 0.31 -5.41
CA SER A 231 -4.03 0.25 -5.00
C SER A 231 -4.47 1.23 -3.90
N TRP A 232 -3.75 2.34 -3.72
CA TRP A 232 -4.17 3.48 -2.89
C TRP A 232 -3.30 4.72 -3.12
N PHE A 233 -3.81 5.70 -3.87
CA PHE A 233 -3.07 6.92 -4.22
C PHE A 233 -3.79 8.19 -3.73
N LEU A 234 -3.94 8.34 -2.41
CA LEU A 234 -4.79 9.36 -1.80
C LEU A 234 -4.07 10.68 -1.50
N TRP A 235 -3.50 11.34 -2.50
CA TRP A 235 -2.70 12.56 -2.31
C TRP A 235 -3.48 13.78 -1.78
N PHE A 236 -4.82 13.77 -1.80
CA PHE A 236 -5.67 14.81 -1.19
C PHE A 236 -6.07 14.55 0.27
N MET A 237 -5.63 13.43 0.86
CA MET A 237 -5.98 13.10 2.24
C MET A 237 -5.55 14.19 3.20
N LYS A 238 -6.41 14.48 4.18
CA LYS A 238 -6.09 15.30 5.34
C LYS A 238 -5.68 14.42 6.50
N TYR A 239 -4.60 14.79 7.16
CA TYR A 239 -4.23 14.28 8.46
C TYR A 239 -5.04 15.01 9.54
N ALA A 240 -5.48 14.28 10.56
CA ALA A 240 -6.10 14.90 11.73
C ALA A 240 -5.07 15.80 12.44
N PRO A 241 -5.42 16.99 12.92
CA PRO A 241 -4.54 17.76 13.81
C PRO A 241 -4.15 16.94 15.04
N LEU A 242 -2.93 17.11 15.55
CA LEU A 242 -2.47 16.39 16.75
C LEU A 242 -3.47 16.43 17.91
N ARG A 243 -4.10 17.58 18.14
CA ARG A 243 -5.09 17.73 19.21
C ARG A 243 -6.30 16.81 19.05
N GLU A 244 -6.81 16.65 17.84
CA GLU A 244 -7.93 15.75 17.55
C GLU A 244 -7.53 14.28 17.75
N ALA A 245 -6.30 13.92 17.38
CA ALA A 245 -5.75 12.60 17.63
C ALA A 245 -5.59 12.31 19.13
N GLU A 246 -5.18 13.30 19.93
CA GLU A 246 -5.12 13.20 21.39
C GLU A 246 -6.50 13.02 22.03
N ASP A 247 -7.49 13.81 21.59
CA ASP A 247 -8.87 13.69 22.06
C ASP A 247 -9.43 12.30 21.70
N HIS A 248 -9.20 11.79 20.49
CA HIS A 248 -9.57 10.42 20.08
C HIS A 248 -8.85 9.35 20.92
N GLY A 249 -7.57 9.54 21.23
CA GLY A 249 -6.83 8.63 22.11
C GLY A 249 -7.43 8.51 23.51
N ARG A 250 -7.88 9.63 24.09
CA ARG A 250 -8.60 9.65 25.37
C ARG A 250 -9.95 8.96 25.29
N GLU A 251 -10.76 9.28 24.29
CA GLU A 251 -12.06 8.63 24.04
C GLU A 251 -11.93 7.11 23.87
N TYR A 252 -10.84 6.64 23.25
CA TYR A 252 -10.55 5.23 23.13
C TYR A 252 -10.32 4.57 24.49
N LEU A 253 -9.51 5.17 25.36
CA LEU A 253 -9.27 4.64 26.72
C LEU A 253 -10.58 4.55 27.51
N GLU A 254 -11.38 5.61 27.50
CA GLU A 254 -12.69 5.63 28.16
C GLU A 254 -13.60 4.49 27.64
N ARG A 255 -13.65 4.31 26.31
CA ARG A 255 -14.45 3.27 25.65
C ARG A 255 -14.06 1.86 26.09
N ILE A 256 -12.77 1.61 26.29
CA ILE A 256 -12.29 0.31 26.76
C ILE A 256 -12.25 0.21 28.29
N GLY A 257 -12.76 1.20 29.02
CA GLY A 257 -12.84 1.19 30.49
C GLY A 257 -11.48 1.38 31.18
N ILE A 258 -10.58 2.14 30.56
CA ILE A 258 -9.31 2.58 31.14
C ILE A 258 -9.42 4.08 31.40
N ASP A 259 -9.02 4.52 32.58
CA ASP A 259 -9.04 5.94 32.93
C ASP A 259 -8.03 6.70 32.03
N PRO A 260 -8.48 7.68 31.22
CA PRO A 260 -7.61 8.43 30.31
C PRO A 260 -6.60 9.32 31.02
N ASP A 261 -6.73 9.54 32.33
CA ASP A 261 -5.85 10.38 33.14
C ASP A 261 -4.78 9.59 33.92
N LEU A 262 -4.68 8.27 33.71
CA LEU A 262 -3.57 7.46 34.23
C LEU A 262 -2.21 8.03 33.80
N SER A 263 -1.19 7.80 34.64
CA SER A 263 0.18 8.14 34.29
C SER A 263 0.70 7.27 33.14
N LEU A 264 1.67 7.77 32.37
CA LEU A 264 2.30 6.97 31.31
C LEU A 264 2.94 5.69 31.84
N GLU A 265 3.51 5.73 33.05
CA GLU A 265 4.09 4.54 33.69
C GLU A 265 3.02 3.46 33.94
N GLU A 266 1.82 3.85 34.36
CA GLU A 266 0.70 2.92 34.54
C GLU A 266 0.17 2.40 33.21
N LEU A 267 -0.02 3.27 32.22
CA LEU A 267 -0.50 2.89 30.89
C LEU A 267 0.45 1.91 30.18
N ARG A 268 1.77 2.12 30.28
CA ARG A 268 2.80 1.25 29.70
C ARG A 268 2.85 -0.14 30.36
N LYS A 269 2.34 -0.30 31.58
CA LYS A 269 2.27 -1.59 32.29
C LYS A 269 1.04 -2.43 31.93
N ILE A 270 0.04 -1.85 31.26
CA ILE A 270 -1.17 -2.58 30.86
C ILE A 270 -0.81 -3.65 29.81
N ASP A 271 -1.38 -4.85 29.90
CA ASP A 271 -1.16 -5.89 28.90
C ASP A 271 -1.58 -5.42 27.49
N ALA A 272 -0.80 -5.80 26.47
CA ALA A 272 -1.05 -5.38 25.09
C ALA A 272 -2.44 -5.84 24.60
N ASN A 273 -2.91 -7.04 24.98
CA ASN A 273 -4.24 -7.54 24.60
C ASN A 273 -5.37 -6.83 25.35
N ARG A 274 -5.09 -6.24 26.51
CA ARG A 274 -6.07 -5.41 27.24
C ARG A 274 -6.19 -4.01 26.62
N LEU A 275 -5.07 -3.45 26.15
CA LEU A 275 -5.03 -2.17 25.43
C LEU A 275 -5.64 -2.28 24.05
N PHE A 276 -5.40 -3.40 23.35
CA PHE A 276 -5.94 -3.66 22.01
C PHE A 276 -7.21 -4.52 22.12
N SER A 277 -8.36 -3.88 22.34
CA SER A 277 -9.63 -4.59 22.50
C SER A 277 -10.17 -5.10 21.16
N ASN A 278 -10.44 -6.41 21.08
CA ASN A 278 -11.03 -7.04 19.90
C ASN A 278 -12.50 -6.65 19.64
N ASP A 279 -13.15 -6.04 20.63
CA ASP A 279 -14.55 -5.62 20.60
C ASP A 279 -14.75 -4.19 20.05
N VAL A 280 -13.66 -3.50 19.73
CA VAL A 280 -13.70 -2.15 19.15
C VAL A 280 -13.62 -2.23 17.63
N GLU A 281 -14.54 -1.52 16.96
CA GLU A 281 -14.52 -1.43 15.50
C GLU A 281 -13.28 -0.67 15.00
N ARG A 282 -12.82 -1.00 13.79
CA ARG A 282 -11.59 -0.44 13.22
C ARG A 282 -11.60 1.10 13.14
N ASN A 283 -12.74 1.70 12.81
CA ASN A 283 -12.89 3.16 12.71
C ASN A 283 -12.87 3.88 14.08
N GLN A 284 -12.94 3.14 15.19
CA GLN A 284 -12.87 3.66 16.55
C GLN A 284 -11.49 3.45 17.19
N LEU A 285 -10.65 2.59 16.61
CA LEU A 285 -9.28 2.33 17.06
C LEU A 285 -8.35 3.48 16.64
N PRO A 286 -7.52 4.03 17.56
CA PRO A 286 -6.40 4.87 17.17
C PRO A 286 -5.48 4.09 16.23
N GLY A 287 -5.27 4.59 15.01
CA GLY A 287 -4.58 3.82 13.98
C GLY A 287 -4.18 4.60 12.73
N ASP A 288 -4.31 5.93 12.75
CA ASP A 288 -4.01 6.80 11.62
C ASP A 288 -2.92 7.81 11.98
N MET A 289 -2.21 8.31 10.96
CA MET A 289 -1.22 9.37 11.15
C MET A 289 -1.88 10.73 11.43
N CYS A 290 -1.22 11.57 12.22
CA CYS A 290 -1.67 12.93 12.53
C CYS A 290 -0.71 14.00 11.98
N CYS A 291 -1.23 15.21 11.76
CA CYS A 291 -0.45 16.40 11.48
C CYS A 291 0.19 16.88 12.79
N ASP A 292 1.44 16.48 13.00
CA ASP A 292 2.19 16.70 14.25
C ASP A 292 3.10 17.94 14.23
N GLY A 293 3.18 18.65 13.09
CA GLY A 293 4.03 19.82 12.97
C GLY A 293 5.53 19.51 12.78
N LEU A 294 5.94 18.24 12.80
CA LEU A 294 7.33 17.81 12.70
C LEU A 294 7.56 16.79 11.59
N TYR A 295 7.03 15.56 11.74
CA TYR A 295 7.16 14.51 10.74
C TYR A 295 6.19 14.71 9.59
N LEU A 296 5.01 15.23 9.89
CA LEU A 296 3.97 15.62 8.94
C LEU A 296 3.51 17.05 9.29
N PRO A 297 4.28 18.07 8.86
CA PRO A 297 4.05 19.45 9.29
C PRO A 297 2.84 20.12 8.64
N TYR A 298 2.32 19.58 7.52
CA TYR A 298 1.19 20.17 6.82
C TYR A 298 -0.06 19.28 6.85
N PRO A 299 -1.28 19.86 6.83
CA PRO A 299 -2.52 19.11 6.98
C PRO A 299 -2.81 18.10 5.87
N THR A 300 -2.24 18.26 4.66
CA THR A 300 -2.55 17.37 3.52
C THR A 300 -1.31 16.64 3.00
N ILE A 301 -1.51 15.42 2.48
CA ILE A 301 -0.43 14.69 1.77
C ILE A 301 0.14 15.55 0.64
N ARG A 302 -0.74 16.17 -0.15
CA ARG A 302 -0.40 17.09 -1.24
C ARG A 302 0.58 18.18 -0.81
N GLU A 303 0.26 18.94 0.24
CA GLU A 303 1.12 20.03 0.72
C GLU A 303 2.48 19.53 1.21
N ASN A 304 2.52 18.36 1.83
CA ASN A 304 3.78 17.76 2.27
C ASN A 304 4.64 17.33 1.06
N LEU A 305 4.06 16.68 0.05
CA LEU A 305 4.78 16.30 -1.17
C LEU A 305 5.27 17.50 -1.96
N GLU A 306 4.44 18.53 -2.10
CA GLU A 306 4.81 19.80 -2.74
C GLU A 306 6.10 20.38 -2.14
N ARG A 307 6.25 20.32 -0.82
CA ARG A 307 7.33 20.99 -0.09
C ARG A 307 8.56 20.12 0.10
N PHE A 308 8.40 18.81 0.18
CA PHE A 308 9.47 17.91 0.63
C PHE A 308 9.85 16.81 -0.37
N ALA A 309 8.97 16.45 -1.32
CA ALA A 309 9.22 15.36 -2.27
C ALA A 309 9.80 15.88 -3.61
N SER A 310 10.87 16.67 -3.54
CA SER A 310 11.60 17.12 -4.74
C SER A 310 12.66 16.10 -5.17
N ASN A 311 12.84 15.86 -6.47
CA ASN A 311 13.74 14.84 -7.02
C ASN A 311 13.25 13.42 -6.69
N VAL A 312 11.94 13.20 -6.75
CA VAL A 312 11.26 11.94 -6.42
C VAL A 312 10.39 11.48 -7.59
N ASP A 313 10.73 10.37 -8.24
CA ASP A 313 9.84 9.79 -9.26
C ASP A 313 8.69 8.99 -8.61
N PHE A 314 7.53 8.94 -9.24
CA PHE A 314 6.34 8.23 -8.75
C PHE A 314 5.83 7.20 -9.75
N LEU A 315 5.50 6.00 -9.26
CA LEU A 315 4.71 5.00 -9.96
C LEU A 315 3.50 4.65 -9.09
N GLY A 316 2.30 4.84 -9.61
CA GLY A 316 1.06 4.64 -8.86
C GLY A 316 -0.01 3.92 -9.68
N GLY A 317 -0.98 3.30 -9.04
CA GLY A 317 -2.12 2.74 -9.76
C GLY A 317 -3.17 2.10 -8.89
N THR A 318 -4.19 1.56 -9.54
CA THR A 318 -5.35 0.94 -8.88
C THR A 318 -5.86 -0.23 -9.71
N ASN A 319 -6.70 -1.06 -9.11
CA ASN A 319 -7.22 -2.27 -9.73
C ASN A 319 -8.68 -2.11 -10.16
N LEU A 320 -9.07 -2.85 -11.20
CA LEU A 320 -10.45 -2.94 -11.67
C LEU A 320 -11.38 -3.40 -10.54
N GLY A 321 -12.34 -2.54 -10.21
CA GLY A 321 -13.31 -2.82 -9.14
C GLY A 321 -12.99 -2.10 -7.84
N GLU A 322 -11.95 -1.27 -7.78
CA GLU A 322 -11.69 -0.49 -6.59
C GLU A 322 -12.50 0.80 -6.52
N GLY A 323 -12.80 1.40 -7.68
CA GLY A 323 -13.63 2.59 -7.76
C GLY A 323 -15.03 2.33 -7.19
N ASN A 324 -15.50 3.22 -6.31
CA ASN A 324 -16.84 3.13 -5.77
C ASN A 324 -17.85 3.72 -6.76
N VAL A 325 -18.76 2.86 -7.24
CA VAL A 325 -19.82 3.25 -8.18
C VAL A 325 -20.82 4.20 -7.48
N PHE A 326 -21.10 3.99 -6.20
CA PHE A 326 -22.11 4.74 -5.47
C PHE A 326 -21.48 5.75 -4.51
N ASN A 327 -22.19 6.84 -4.20
CA ASN A 327 -21.75 7.89 -3.27
C ASN A 327 -22.03 7.53 -1.79
N ALA A 328 -21.96 6.25 -1.43
CA ALA A 328 -22.09 5.83 -0.04
C ALA A 328 -20.83 6.26 0.73
N ARG A 329 -21.03 6.87 1.91
CA ARG A 329 -19.95 7.09 2.88
C ARG A 329 -19.55 5.72 3.40
N GLU A 330 -18.28 5.38 3.18
CA GLU A 330 -17.73 4.02 3.35
C GLU A 330 -18.35 3.06 2.30
N ASP A 331 -17.79 1.87 2.08
CA ASP A 331 -18.35 0.85 1.17
C ASP A 331 -17.86 0.81 -0.28
N SER A 332 -16.57 0.47 -0.47
CA SER A 332 -16.28 -0.43 -1.60
C SER A 332 -16.82 -1.83 -1.26
N LEU A 333 -17.20 -2.64 -2.24
CA LEU A 333 -17.62 -4.04 -2.05
C LEU A 333 -16.61 -4.89 -1.25
N TYR A 334 -15.35 -4.47 -1.23
CA TYR A 334 -14.32 -5.01 -0.35
C TYR A 334 -14.64 -4.75 1.13
N PHE A 335 -15.08 -3.54 1.50
CA PHE A 335 -15.44 -3.19 2.88
C PHE A 335 -16.83 -3.69 3.30
N ILE A 336 -17.85 -3.68 2.43
CA ILE A 336 -19.21 -4.17 2.80
C ILE A 336 -19.20 -5.65 3.17
N SER A 337 -18.43 -6.46 2.43
CA SER A 337 -18.35 -7.90 2.64
C SER A 337 -17.43 -8.32 3.81
N HIS A 338 -16.44 -7.49 4.13
CA HIS A 338 -15.43 -7.79 5.17
C HIS A 338 -15.75 -7.24 6.57
N TYR A 339 -16.68 -6.29 6.68
CA TYR A 339 -17.04 -5.68 7.96
C TYR A 339 -18.53 -5.80 8.29
N GLY A 340 -19.37 -6.23 7.34
CA GLY A 340 -20.79 -6.47 7.55
C GLY A 340 -21.14 -7.95 7.51
N ASN A 341 -21.91 -8.41 8.50
CA ASN A 341 -22.47 -9.76 8.54
C ASN A 341 -23.35 -9.99 7.31
N SER A 342 -22.82 -10.71 6.35
CA SER A 342 -23.42 -10.94 5.04
C SER A 342 -24.64 -11.87 5.05
N SER A 343 -25.05 -12.35 6.23
CA SER A 343 -26.31 -13.07 6.43
C SER A 343 -27.52 -12.13 6.46
N ASN A 344 -27.30 -10.81 6.49
CA ASN A 344 -28.33 -9.78 6.31
C ASN A 344 -28.02 -8.92 5.07
N LEU A 345 -28.09 -9.50 3.86
CA LEU A 345 -28.34 -8.73 2.63
C LEU A 345 -29.80 -8.20 2.61
N GLY A 346 -30.24 -7.64 3.74
CA GLY A 346 -31.41 -6.80 3.92
C GLY A 346 -31.03 -5.31 3.91
N PHE A 347 -29.98 -4.93 3.16
CA PHE A 347 -29.89 -3.58 2.64
C PHE A 347 -30.56 -3.56 1.27
N GLU A 348 -31.76 -2.99 1.23
CA GLU A 348 -32.20 -2.24 0.06
C GLU A 348 -31.09 -1.24 -0.27
N ALA A 349 -30.12 -1.63 -1.10
CA ALA A 349 -29.33 -0.67 -1.83
C ALA A 349 -30.36 0.15 -2.62
N LYS A 350 -30.70 1.35 -2.14
CA LYS A 350 -31.68 2.22 -2.81
C LYS A 350 -31.30 2.51 -4.27
N ASN A 351 -30.05 2.23 -4.64
CA ASN A 351 -29.54 2.21 -6.01
C ASN A 351 -28.80 0.88 -6.28
N LYS A 352 -29.25 0.11 -7.27
CA LYS A 352 -28.52 -1.03 -7.84
C LYS A 352 -28.38 -0.80 -9.34
N ILE A 353 -27.37 -1.41 -9.95
CA ILE A 353 -27.23 -1.47 -11.41
C ILE A 353 -27.39 -2.93 -11.80
N GLU A 354 -28.63 -3.34 -12.10
CA GLU A 354 -28.97 -4.72 -12.47
C GLU A 354 -29.14 -4.88 -13.99
N ASN A 355 -29.39 -3.78 -14.70
CA ASN A 355 -29.65 -3.76 -16.13
C ASN A 355 -29.15 -2.45 -16.79
N ALA A 356 -29.35 -2.31 -18.10
CA ALA A 356 -28.93 -1.13 -18.85
C ALA A 356 -29.67 0.16 -18.42
N ASP A 357 -30.95 0.09 -18.08
CA ASP A 357 -31.73 1.25 -17.66
C ASP A 357 -31.21 1.80 -16.32
N ASP A 358 -30.94 0.93 -15.35
CA ASP A 358 -30.33 1.32 -14.08
C ASP A 358 -28.97 1.99 -14.27
N PHE A 359 -28.16 1.48 -15.20
CA PHE A 359 -26.86 2.06 -15.54
C PHE A 359 -27.00 3.49 -16.04
N TYR A 360 -27.87 3.73 -17.02
CA TYR A 360 -28.06 5.07 -17.58
C TYR A 360 -28.71 6.03 -16.56
N CYS A 361 -29.68 5.55 -15.77
CA CYS A 361 -30.25 6.33 -14.67
C CYS A 361 -29.20 6.73 -13.63
N HIS A 362 -28.32 5.80 -13.24
CA HIS A 362 -27.24 6.05 -12.30
C HIS A 362 -26.27 7.12 -12.82
N PHE A 363 -25.73 6.94 -14.02
CA PHE A 363 -24.75 7.88 -14.57
C PHE A 363 -25.38 9.23 -14.93
N LYS A 364 -26.66 9.29 -15.27
CA LYS A 364 -27.37 10.57 -15.41
C LYS A 364 -27.39 11.36 -14.10
N ASN A 365 -27.65 10.68 -12.98
CA ASN A 365 -27.63 11.31 -11.67
C ASN A 365 -26.21 11.71 -11.22
N LEU A 366 -25.20 10.88 -11.50
CA LEU A 366 -23.81 11.14 -11.13
C LEU A 366 -23.21 12.31 -11.94
N LEU A 367 -23.41 12.29 -13.25
CA LEU A 367 -22.78 13.24 -14.17
C LEU A 367 -23.52 14.59 -14.19
N GLY A 368 -24.83 14.63 -13.92
CA GLY A 368 -25.64 15.83 -14.06
C GLY A 368 -25.56 16.37 -15.49
N ASP A 369 -25.30 17.67 -15.65
CA ASP A 369 -25.22 18.33 -16.96
C ASP A 369 -24.14 17.74 -17.89
N LEU A 370 -23.11 17.08 -17.35
CA LEU A 370 -22.08 16.40 -18.15
C LEU A 370 -22.64 15.21 -18.93
N TYR A 371 -23.75 14.61 -18.48
CA TYR A 371 -24.39 13.49 -19.17
C TYR A 371 -24.83 13.88 -20.58
N ASP A 372 -25.54 15.01 -20.68
CA ASP A 372 -26.06 15.52 -21.95
C ASP A 372 -24.96 16.20 -22.76
N LYS A 373 -24.02 16.92 -22.10
CA LYS A 373 -22.88 17.58 -22.76
C LYS A 373 -22.03 16.60 -23.59
N TYR A 374 -21.77 15.41 -23.06
CA TYR A 374 -20.92 14.40 -23.69
C TYR A 374 -21.70 13.30 -24.42
N ASP A 375 -23.03 13.44 -24.53
CA ASP A 375 -23.91 12.42 -25.09
C ASP A 375 -23.61 11.02 -24.54
N PHE A 376 -23.60 10.90 -23.20
CA PHE A 376 -23.07 9.73 -22.50
C PHE A 376 -23.72 8.42 -22.95
N SER A 377 -25.02 8.46 -23.27
CA SER A 377 -25.78 7.29 -23.72
C SER A 377 -25.32 6.74 -25.08
N ASN A 378 -24.71 7.57 -25.93
CA ASN A 378 -24.10 7.15 -27.18
C ASN A 378 -22.61 6.88 -27.04
N LEU A 379 -21.93 7.60 -26.13
CA LEU A 379 -20.54 7.39 -25.80
C LEU A 379 -20.29 6.00 -25.20
N ILE A 380 -21.17 5.53 -24.31
CA ILE A 380 -21.06 4.24 -23.64
C ILE A 380 -22.31 3.40 -23.90
N LYS A 381 -22.13 2.27 -24.58
CA LYS A 381 -23.18 1.28 -24.84
C LYS A 381 -23.04 0.10 -23.90
N VAL A 382 -24.13 -0.23 -23.21
CA VAL A 382 -24.23 -1.40 -22.32
C VAL A 382 -25.40 -2.29 -22.71
N THR A 383 -25.29 -3.56 -22.32
CA THR A 383 -26.40 -4.53 -22.26
C THR A 383 -26.73 -4.79 -20.80
N ASP A 384 -27.87 -5.44 -20.53
CA ASP A 384 -28.22 -5.84 -19.16
C ASP A 384 -27.13 -6.71 -18.53
N GLU A 385 -26.50 -7.57 -19.33
CA GLU A 385 -25.45 -8.49 -18.89
C GLU A 385 -24.14 -7.78 -18.48
N ASN A 386 -23.78 -6.68 -19.15
CA ASN A 386 -22.49 -6.01 -18.93
C ASN A 386 -22.60 -4.67 -18.15
N ALA A 387 -23.81 -4.22 -17.85
CA ALA A 387 -24.08 -2.95 -17.17
C ALA A 387 -23.29 -2.82 -15.86
N TRP A 388 -23.33 -3.84 -15.01
CA TRP A 388 -22.62 -3.86 -13.73
C TRP A 388 -21.10 -3.78 -13.88
N PHE A 389 -20.52 -4.64 -14.73
CA PHE A 389 -19.07 -4.66 -14.97
C PHE A 389 -18.59 -3.32 -15.53
N THR A 390 -19.34 -2.76 -16.49
CA THR A 390 -19.02 -1.48 -17.12
C THR A 390 -19.07 -0.34 -16.11
N ALA A 391 -20.09 -0.30 -15.24
CA ALA A 391 -20.16 0.70 -14.17
C ALA A 391 -18.94 0.64 -13.24
N ARG A 392 -18.50 -0.56 -12.88
CA ARG A 392 -17.31 -0.78 -12.02
C ARG A 392 -16.01 -0.35 -12.70
N LYS A 393 -15.88 -0.61 -14.00
CA LYS A 393 -14.76 -0.11 -14.82
C LYS A 393 -14.76 1.42 -14.86
N LEU A 394 -15.89 2.04 -15.19
CA LEU A 394 -16.01 3.51 -15.26
C LEU A 394 -15.73 4.20 -13.91
N ALA A 395 -16.20 3.62 -12.82
CA ALA A 395 -15.92 4.13 -11.48
C ALA A 395 -14.42 4.14 -11.17
N THR A 396 -13.70 3.08 -11.55
CA THR A 396 -12.25 2.99 -11.33
C THR A 396 -11.47 3.88 -12.29
N LEU A 397 -11.95 4.07 -13.53
CA LEU A 397 -11.33 4.99 -14.48
C LEU A 397 -11.46 6.46 -14.03
N GLY A 398 -12.57 6.82 -13.37
CA GLY A 398 -12.69 8.10 -12.68
C GLY A 398 -14.10 8.63 -12.44
N LEU A 399 -15.14 7.98 -12.97
CA LEU A 399 -16.53 8.38 -12.78
C LEU A 399 -17.12 7.76 -11.51
N CYS A 400 -16.64 8.21 -10.35
CA CYS A 400 -17.00 7.67 -9.03
C CYS A 400 -17.52 8.75 -8.06
N GLY A 401 -18.17 8.33 -6.98
CA GLY A 401 -18.64 9.23 -5.92
C GLY A 401 -17.51 9.84 -5.06
N ARG A 402 -17.81 10.93 -4.33
CA ARG A 402 -16.85 11.77 -3.57
C ARG A 402 -16.20 11.13 -2.32
N GLY A 403 -16.51 9.87 -2.02
CA GLY A 403 -15.97 9.18 -0.84
C GLY A 403 -14.45 8.96 -0.91
N LYS A 404 -13.81 8.64 0.24
CA LYS A 404 -12.36 8.32 0.32
C LYS A 404 -11.92 7.27 -0.72
N THR A 405 -12.80 6.34 -1.08
CA THR A 405 -12.56 5.32 -2.09
C THR A 405 -12.53 5.86 -3.52
N GLY A 406 -13.38 6.84 -3.87
CA GLY A 406 -13.37 7.46 -5.20
C GLY A 406 -12.12 8.30 -5.47
N LEU A 407 -11.60 8.94 -4.41
CA LEU A 407 -10.37 9.73 -4.46
C LEU A 407 -9.09 8.90 -4.62
N SER A 408 -8.99 7.76 -3.92
CA SER A 408 -7.76 6.95 -3.87
C SER A 408 -7.62 5.97 -5.03
N LYS A 409 -8.73 5.56 -5.64
CA LYS A 409 -8.85 4.41 -6.55
C LYS A 409 -9.41 4.81 -7.91
N SER A 410 -9.02 6.01 -8.37
CA SER A 410 -9.41 6.61 -9.64
C SER A 410 -8.19 6.83 -10.51
N VAL A 411 -8.14 6.20 -11.68
CA VAL A 411 -7.05 6.35 -12.66
C VAL A 411 -6.93 7.82 -13.09
N MET A 412 -8.05 8.51 -13.32
CA MET A 412 -8.02 9.94 -13.65
C MET A 412 -7.39 10.77 -12.53
N MET A 413 -7.68 10.49 -11.25
CA MET A 413 -7.05 11.21 -10.13
C MET A 413 -5.54 10.99 -10.03
N HIS A 414 -5.05 9.82 -10.44
CA HIS A 414 -3.62 9.53 -10.51
C HIS A 414 -2.97 10.25 -11.71
N ARG A 415 -3.68 10.36 -12.84
CA ARG A 415 -3.24 11.16 -13.99
C ARG A 415 -3.15 12.65 -13.65
N LEU A 416 -4.13 13.19 -12.91
CA LEU A 416 -4.09 14.57 -12.40
C LEU A 416 -2.94 14.78 -11.40
N PHE A 417 -2.62 13.79 -10.57
CA PHE A 417 -1.42 13.86 -9.73
C PHE A 417 -0.15 14.02 -10.56
N GLY A 418 -0.04 13.33 -11.69
CA GLY A 418 1.07 13.50 -12.63
C GLY A 418 1.26 14.96 -13.04
N ARG A 419 0.16 15.67 -13.35
CA ARG A 419 0.18 17.11 -13.66
C ARG A 419 0.60 17.96 -12.49
N PHE A 420 0.04 17.69 -11.31
CA PHE A 420 0.44 18.38 -10.08
C PHE A 420 1.94 18.27 -9.83
N ILE A 421 2.52 17.07 -9.93
CA ILE A 421 3.97 16.90 -9.77
C ILE A 421 4.73 17.63 -10.88
N ARG A 422 4.33 17.51 -12.15
CA ARG A 422 5.00 18.20 -13.25
C ARG A 422 5.03 19.74 -13.07
N GLU A 423 4.00 20.31 -12.46
CA GLU A 423 3.93 21.76 -12.17
C GLU A 423 4.83 22.21 -11.00
N HIS A 424 4.98 21.38 -9.97
CA HIS A 424 5.70 21.76 -8.74
C HIS A 424 7.15 21.23 -8.71
N HIS A 425 7.39 20.10 -9.37
CA HIS A 425 8.67 19.39 -9.47
C HIS A 425 8.89 18.88 -10.92
N PRO A 426 9.23 19.77 -11.88
CA PRO A 426 9.22 19.46 -13.30
C PRO A 426 10.27 18.43 -13.77
N GLU A 427 11.22 18.05 -12.92
CA GLU A 427 12.22 17.01 -13.22
C GLU A 427 11.76 15.60 -12.82
N ASP A 428 10.68 15.50 -12.04
CA ASP A 428 10.20 14.23 -11.50
C ASP A 428 9.30 13.51 -12.51
N ASN A 429 9.45 12.19 -12.59
CA ASN A 429 8.65 11.37 -13.50
C ASN A 429 7.45 10.77 -12.78
N VAL A 430 6.30 10.68 -13.45
CA VAL A 430 5.09 10.06 -12.89
C VAL A 430 4.50 9.07 -13.88
N TYR A 431 4.25 7.84 -13.42
CA TYR A 431 3.62 6.78 -14.20
C TYR A 431 2.40 6.23 -13.46
N THR A 432 1.29 6.08 -14.19
CA THR A 432 0.03 5.55 -13.66
C THR A 432 -0.29 4.19 -14.28
N TYR A 433 -0.77 3.22 -13.50
CA TYR A 433 -1.31 1.96 -14.01
C TYR A 433 -2.78 1.73 -13.64
N PHE A 434 -3.42 0.89 -14.45
CA PHE A 434 -4.73 0.33 -14.20
C PHE A 434 -4.67 -1.19 -14.36
N TRP A 435 -4.72 -1.93 -13.25
CA TRP A 435 -4.65 -3.39 -13.25
C TRP A 435 -6.03 -3.99 -13.53
N THR A 436 -6.14 -4.80 -14.59
CA THR A 436 -7.45 -5.32 -15.06
C THR A 436 -7.50 -6.83 -15.21
N HIS A 437 -6.38 -7.52 -15.00
CA HIS A 437 -6.33 -8.97 -15.11
C HIS A 437 -7.00 -9.65 -13.91
N LEU A 438 -7.69 -10.76 -14.21
CA LEU A 438 -8.46 -11.51 -13.25
C LEU A 438 -7.71 -12.78 -12.88
N GLU A 439 -7.46 -12.94 -11.58
CA GLU A 439 -6.78 -14.11 -11.07
C GLU A 439 -7.57 -15.39 -11.32
N PRO A 440 -6.87 -16.52 -11.55
CA PRO A 440 -7.53 -17.82 -11.60
C PRO A 440 -8.04 -18.19 -10.20
N VAL A 441 -9.23 -18.78 -10.14
CA VAL A 441 -9.78 -19.38 -8.92
C VAL A 441 -10.05 -20.86 -9.14
N ARG A 442 -10.36 -21.58 -8.06
CA ARG A 442 -10.67 -23.01 -8.16
C ARG A 442 -12.05 -23.22 -8.80
N PRO A 443 -12.30 -24.38 -9.43
CA PRO A 443 -13.60 -24.68 -10.04
C PRO A 443 -14.81 -24.47 -9.11
N GLU A 444 -14.65 -24.75 -7.82
CA GLU A 444 -15.67 -24.58 -6.77
C GLU A 444 -15.97 -23.12 -6.40
N ASP A 445 -15.09 -22.18 -6.76
CA ASP A 445 -15.27 -20.76 -6.44
C ASP A 445 -16.19 -20.05 -7.47
N TYR A 446 -16.41 -20.63 -8.65
CA TYR A 446 -17.33 -20.07 -9.68
C TYR A 446 -18.80 -20.06 -9.22
N GLY A 447 -19.50 -18.96 -9.50
CA GLY A 447 -20.88 -18.72 -9.05
C GLY A 447 -21.01 -18.35 -7.56
N THR A 448 -19.94 -18.50 -6.78
CA THR A 448 -19.89 -18.07 -5.37
C THR A 448 -19.52 -16.59 -5.26
N ARG A 449 -19.28 -16.10 -4.04
CA ARG A 449 -18.77 -14.74 -3.86
C ARG A 449 -17.32 -14.56 -4.31
N ARG A 450 -16.58 -15.67 -4.46
CA ARG A 450 -15.19 -15.69 -4.93
C ARG A 450 -15.08 -15.79 -6.46
N ASP A 451 -16.21 -15.69 -7.16
CA ASP A 451 -16.23 -15.69 -8.63
C ASP A 451 -15.39 -14.53 -9.18
N PRO A 452 -14.47 -14.75 -10.14
CA PRO A 452 -13.59 -13.70 -10.68
C PRO A 452 -14.35 -12.54 -11.32
N MET A 453 -15.54 -12.77 -11.87
CA MET A 453 -16.40 -11.71 -12.43
C MET A 453 -17.02 -10.84 -11.34
N ARG A 454 -17.13 -11.34 -10.11
CA ARG A 454 -17.58 -10.58 -8.93
C ARG A 454 -16.43 -9.89 -8.22
N LEU A 455 -15.32 -10.61 -8.04
CA LEU A 455 -14.11 -10.09 -7.39
C LEU A 455 -13.42 -9.01 -8.23
N LEU A 456 -13.47 -9.17 -9.57
CA LEU A 456 -12.68 -8.39 -10.51
C LEU A 456 -11.18 -8.50 -10.16
N ALA A 457 -10.39 -7.47 -10.51
CA ALA A 457 -9.03 -7.35 -10.03
C ALA A 457 -9.09 -6.81 -8.59
N TRP A 458 -9.36 -7.70 -7.63
CA TRP A 458 -9.61 -7.34 -6.24
C TRP A 458 -8.41 -6.60 -5.60
N HIS A 459 -8.65 -5.91 -4.48
CA HIS A 459 -7.66 -5.05 -3.81
C HIS A 459 -6.43 -5.84 -3.33
N SER A 460 -5.23 -5.53 -3.86
CA SER A 460 -3.95 -6.24 -3.69
C SER A 460 -3.67 -7.37 -4.69
N SER A 461 -4.61 -7.76 -5.56
CA SER A 461 -4.36 -8.86 -6.53
C SER A 461 -3.16 -8.64 -7.45
N GLU A 462 -2.74 -7.38 -7.67
CA GLU A 462 -1.56 -7.08 -8.47
C GLU A 462 -0.26 -7.54 -7.80
N LEU A 463 -0.22 -7.71 -6.47
CA LEU A 463 1.00 -8.02 -5.73
C LEU A 463 1.63 -9.36 -6.12
N TRP A 464 0.79 -10.37 -6.38
CA TRP A 464 1.23 -11.65 -6.92
C TRP A 464 2.05 -11.51 -8.20
N TYR A 465 1.77 -10.47 -9.00
CA TYR A 465 2.40 -10.22 -10.30
C TYR A 465 3.56 -9.24 -10.19
N THR A 466 3.45 -8.17 -9.41
CA THR A 466 4.53 -7.15 -9.30
C THR A 466 5.78 -7.72 -8.64
N PHE A 467 5.61 -8.64 -7.70
CA PHE A 467 6.72 -9.40 -7.09
C PHE A 467 7.04 -10.72 -7.81
N ALA A 468 6.20 -11.14 -8.77
CA ALA A 468 6.24 -12.47 -9.37
C ALA A 468 6.25 -13.60 -8.31
N SER A 469 5.38 -13.44 -7.31
CA SER A 469 5.30 -14.29 -6.11
C SER A 469 4.66 -15.65 -6.36
N MET A 470 4.06 -15.89 -7.52
CA MET A 470 3.36 -17.14 -7.81
C MET A 470 4.30 -18.35 -7.72
N ARG A 471 3.84 -19.38 -7.03
CA ARG A 471 4.52 -20.67 -6.89
C ARG A 471 3.47 -21.77 -6.96
N GLU A 472 3.88 -22.96 -7.39
CA GLU A 472 3.00 -24.12 -7.43
C GLU A 472 2.38 -24.37 -6.04
N GLY A 473 1.05 -24.41 -5.98
CA GLY A 473 0.29 -24.63 -4.75
C GLY A 473 0.34 -23.49 -3.73
N VAL A 474 0.84 -22.29 -4.10
CA VAL A 474 0.90 -21.14 -3.19
C VAL A 474 0.28 -19.89 -3.83
N PRO A 475 -0.83 -19.38 -3.29
CA PRO A 475 -1.60 -19.98 -2.20
C PRO A 475 -2.33 -21.25 -2.71
N PRO A 476 -2.72 -22.19 -1.84
CA PRO A 476 -3.45 -23.39 -2.24
C PRO A 476 -4.76 -23.09 -2.97
N THR A 477 -5.28 -21.89 -2.79
CA THR A 477 -6.51 -21.35 -3.37
C THR A 477 -6.40 -20.80 -4.79
N ARG A 478 -5.20 -20.79 -5.40
CA ARG A 478 -5.00 -20.22 -6.74
C ARG A 478 -4.33 -21.23 -7.68
N PRO A 479 -5.06 -21.73 -8.70
CA PRO A 479 -4.48 -22.57 -9.74
C PRO A 479 -3.82 -21.69 -10.83
N TRP A 480 -2.62 -21.19 -10.54
CA TRP A 480 -1.86 -20.31 -11.45
C TRP A 480 -1.68 -20.94 -12.85
N ARG A 481 -1.92 -20.14 -13.89
CA ARG A 481 -1.83 -20.51 -15.30
C ARG A 481 -0.52 -20.00 -15.90
N GLU A 482 -0.09 -20.57 -17.03
CA GLU A 482 1.10 -20.07 -17.75
C GLU A 482 1.05 -18.58 -18.09
N VAL A 483 -0.13 -18.08 -18.46
CA VAL A 483 -0.35 -16.64 -18.71
C VAL A 483 -0.04 -15.79 -17.48
N ASP A 484 -0.37 -16.27 -16.28
CA ASP A 484 -0.15 -15.51 -15.05
C ASP A 484 1.34 -15.32 -14.79
N TYR A 485 2.16 -16.36 -15.01
CA TYR A 485 3.62 -16.27 -14.92
C TYR A 485 4.22 -15.31 -15.96
N ARG A 486 3.68 -15.27 -17.19
CA ARG A 486 4.13 -14.30 -18.21
C ARG A 486 3.83 -12.87 -17.81
N ILE A 487 2.62 -12.62 -17.30
CA ILE A 487 2.22 -11.30 -16.81
C ILE A 487 3.10 -10.89 -15.61
N ALA A 488 3.39 -11.82 -14.69
CA ALA A 488 4.30 -11.56 -13.57
C ALA A 488 5.69 -11.13 -14.00
N ASP A 489 6.26 -11.82 -14.99
CA ASP A 489 7.58 -11.47 -15.51
C ASP A 489 7.61 -10.05 -16.10
N MET A 490 6.55 -9.69 -16.84
CA MET A 490 6.36 -8.34 -17.37
C MET A 490 6.22 -7.28 -16.27
N LEU A 491 5.30 -7.48 -15.31
CA LEU A 491 5.06 -6.52 -14.23
C LEU A 491 6.30 -6.36 -13.33
N CYS A 492 6.93 -7.46 -12.92
CA CYS A 492 8.15 -7.40 -12.11
C CYS A 492 9.28 -6.67 -12.86
N SER A 493 9.36 -6.80 -14.19
CA SER A 493 10.32 -6.05 -15.01
C SER A 493 10.03 -4.54 -15.02
N TYR A 494 8.78 -4.11 -15.20
CA TYR A 494 8.40 -2.69 -15.11
C TYR A 494 8.78 -2.09 -13.75
N TRP A 495 8.45 -2.79 -12.66
CA TRP A 495 8.75 -2.33 -11.30
C TRP A 495 10.26 -2.19 -11.07
N VAL A 496 11.04 -3.19 -11.48
CA VAL A 496 12.50 -3.15 -11.32
C VAL A 496 13.15 -2.09 -12.22
N ASN A 497 12.66 -1.87 -13.45
CA ASN A 497 13.14 -0.80 -14.32
C ASN A 497 12.89 0.58 -13.70
N PHE A 498 11.68 0.78 -13.17
CA PHE A 498 11.34 2.02 -12.46
C PHE A 498 12.25 2.24 -11.25
N MET A 499 12.48 1.21 -10.43
CA MET A 499 13.41 1.28 -9.29
C MET A 499 14.85 1.60 -9.72
N LYS A 500 15.29 1.21 -10.93
CA LYS A 500 16.61 1.54 -11.46
C LYS A 500 16.67 3.00 -11.92
N ASN A 501 15.71 3.40 -12.75
CA ASN A 501 15.88 4.52 -13.67
C ASN A 501 14.85 5.65 -13.50
N GLY A 502 13.74 5.40 -12.81
CA GLY A 502 12.62 6.35 -12.75
C GLY A 502 11.68 6.25 -13.94
N ASP A 503 11.92 5.26 -14.80
CA ASP A 503 11.16 4.96 -16.00
C ASP A 503 10.90 3.44 -16.00
N PRO A 504 9.63 2.98 -16.03
CA PRO A 504 9.31 1.57 -16.07
C PRO A 504 9.67 0.92 -17.44
N ASN A 505 9.81 1.71 -18.50
CA ASN A 505 10.05 1.20 -19.85
C ASN A 505 11.37 0.42 -19.97
N GLY A 506 11.39 -0.55 -20.89
CA GLY A 506 12.55 -1.40 -21.15
C GLY A 506 12.37 -2.30 -22.37
N GLU A 507 13.43 -3.01 -22.75
CA GLU A 507 13.41 -3.92 -23.89
C GLU A 507 12.36 -5.03 -23.71
N GLY A 508 11.59 -5.31 -24.77
CA GLY A 508 10.57 -6.36 -24.78
C GLY A 508 9.28 -6.02 -24.03
N LEU A 509 9.16 -4.82 -23.45
CA LEU A 509 7.98 -4.35 -22.75
C LEU A 509 7.15 -3.40 -23.63
N PRO A 510 5.80 -3.49 -23.59
CA PRO A 510 4.94 -2.44 -24.14
C PRO A 510 5.28 -1.05 -23.58
N TYR A 511 5.14 -0.02 -24.41
CA TYR A 511 5.47 1.35 -24.01
C TYR A 511 4.46 1.90 -22.99
N TRP A 512 4.97 2.41 -21.88
CA TRP A 512 4.24 3.05 -20.80
C TRP A 512 4.38 4.57 -20.88
N PRO A 513 3.31 5.31 -21.23
CA PRO A 513 3.34 6.77 -21.33
C PRO A 513 3.35 7.45 -19.95
N SER A 514 4.02 8.59 -19.88
CA SER A 514 4.16 9.41 -18.66
C SER A 514 2.85 10.11 -18.29
N ALA A 515 2.39 9.90 -17.05
CA ALA A 515 1.25 10.63 -16.50
C ALA A 515 1.52 12.13 -16.39
N GLY A 516 2.77 12.51 -16.08
CA GLY A 516 3.18 13.91 -15.95
C GLY A 516 3.14 14.68 -17.27
N ASP A 517 3.54 14.04 -18.36
CA ASP A 517 3.71 14.73 -19.64
C ASP A 517 2.44 14.82 -20.46
N ASN A 518 1.69 13.72 -20.55
CA ASN A 518 0.54 13.63 -21.45
C ASN A 518 -0.66 12.90 -20.82
N TYR A 519 -0.79 12.95 -19.48
CA TYR A 519 -1.84 12.22 -18.77
C TYR A 519 -1.79 10.71 -19.09
N GLY A 520 -0.60 10.14 -19.33
CA GLY A 520 -0.44 8.72 -19.62
C GLY A 520 -0.89 7.78 -18.49
N TYR A 521 -1.41 6.61 -18.86
CA TYR A 521 -1.50 5.46 -17.97
C TYR A 521 -1.31 4.14 -18.75
N MET A 522 -0.97 3.07 -18.05
CA MET A 522 -0.86 1.72 -18.60
C MET A 522 -2.00 0.84 -18.09
N GLU A 523 -2.83 0.31 -18.97
CA GLU A 523 -3.76 -0.78 -18.63
C GLU A 523 -2.96 -2.08 -18.62
N LEU A 524 -2.77 -2.66 -17.43
CA LEU A 524 -1.98 -3.87 -17.21
C LEU A 524 -2.90 -5.10 -17.20
N ALA A 525 -2.64 -5.99 -18.15
CA ALA A 525 -3.22 -7.33 -18.30
C ALA A 525 -2.30 -8.16 -19.22
N GLU A 526 -2.76 -9.29 -19.77
CA GLU A 526 -2.00 -10.04 -20.80
C GLU A 526 -1.62 -9.15 -21.98
N ASP A 527 -2.58 -8.38 -22.51
CA ASP A 527 -2.37 -7.41 -23.59
C ASP A 527 -2.14 -5.99 -23.02
N ALA A 528 -1.05 -5.79 -22.29
CA ALA A 528 -0.76 -4.50 -21.66
C ALA A 528 -0.72 -3.36 -22.70
N LYS A 529 -1.44 -2.27 -22.41
CA LYS A 529 -1.67 -1.18 -23.36
C LYS A 529 -1.51 0.19 -22.70
N GLY A 530 -0.63 1.01 -23.29
CA GLY A 530 -0.50 2.43 -22.95
C GLY A 530 -1.64 3.27 -23.53
N HIS A 531 -2.11 4.22 -22.73
CA HIS A 531 -3.13 5.21 -23.09
C HIS A 531 -2.62 6.60 -22.72
N GLU A 532 -2.90 7.61 -23.55
CA GLU A 532 -2.43 8.98 -23.36
C GLU A 532 -3.47 10.01 -23.81
N GLY A 533 -3.33 11.25 -23.32
CA GLY A 533 -4.19 12.37 -23.66
C GLY A 533 -5.55 12.35 -22.96
N VAL A 534 -6.19 13.52 -22.90
CA VAL A 534 -7.53 13.68 -22.30
C VAL A 534 -8.57 14.15 -23.31
N ASP A 535 -8.26 14.07 -24.60
CA ASP A 535 -9.09 14.64 -25.68
C ASP A 535 -10.15 13.66 -26.22
N SER A 536 -10.06 12.37 -25.88
CA SER A 536 -11.08 11.38 -26.25
C SER A 536 -12.40 11.72 -25.54
N GLY A 537 -13.54 11.36 -26.14
CA GLY A 537 -14.85 11.71 -25.56
C GLY A 537 -15.03 11.22 -24.11
N LEU A 538 -14.53 10.03 -23.78
CA LEU A 538 -14.59 9.49 -22.42
C LEU A 538 -13.54 10.12 -21.51
N ASP A 539 -12.31 10.33 -21.99
CA ASP A 539 -11.27 10.96 -21.17
C ASP A 539 -11.58 12.41 -20.84
N ALA A 540 -12.12 13.18 -21.79
CA ALA A 540 -12.55 14.55 -21.59
C ALA A 540 -13.68 14.65 -20.56
N LEU A 541 -14.66 13.74 -20.64
CA LEU A 541 -15.71 13.61 -19.64
C LEU A 541 -15.14 13.31 -18.25
N MET A 542 -14.25 12.33 -18.13
CA MET A 542 -13.64 11.94 -16.86
C MET A 542 -12.79 13.06 -16.26
N TYR A 543 -12.04 13.77 -17.11
CA TYR A 543 -11.22 14.90 -16.71
C TYR A 543 -12.09 16.03 -16.15
N GLU A 544 -13.11 16.46 -16.90
CA GLU A 544 -14.01 17.53 -16.46
C GLU A 544 -14.81 17.15 -15.22
N PHE A 545 -15.28 15.90 -15.15
CA PHE A 545 -15.92 15.36 -13.96
C PHE A 545 -14.99 15.42 -12.74
N ALA A 546 -13.76 14.90 -12.85
CA ALA A 546 -12.81 14.90 -11.74
C ALA A 546 -12.43 16.32 -11.29
N CYS A 547 -12.15 17.23 -12.22
CA CYS A 547 -11.85 18.63 -11.90
C CYS A 547 -13.03 19.31 -11.19
N ARG A 548 -14.28 19.07 -11.64
CA ARG A 548 -15.50 19.57 -11.00
C ARG A 548 -15.70 19.00 -9.60
N GLU A 549 -15.57 17.69 -9.44
CA GLU A 549 -15.87 17.00 -8.19
C GLU A 549 -14.84 17.28 -7.09
N TYR A 550 -13.58 17.50 -7.48
CA TYR A 550 -12.45 17.65 -6.56
C TYR A 550 -11.85 19.05 -6.53
N GLU A 551 -12.51 20.01 -7.18
CA GLU A 551 -12.13 21.43 -7.21
C GLU A 551 -10.68 21.63 -7.65
N ILE A 552 -10.27 20.87 -8.67
CA ILE A 552 -8.91 20.92 -9.24
C ILE A 552 -8.93 21.82 -10.47
N SER A 553 -8.05 22.82 -10.50
CA SER A 553 -7.81 23.67 -11.66
C SER A 553 -6.34 23.59 -12.08
N TYR A 554 -6.11 23.23 -13.34
CA TYR A 554 -4.81 23.30 -14.02
C TYR A 554 -4.91 24.25 -15.21
#